data_AF-A0A3N1A4S1-F1
#
_entry.id   AF-A0A3N1A4S1-F1
#
_cell.length_a   1.000
_cell.length_b   1.000
_cell.length_c   1.000
_cell.angle_alpha   90.00
_cell.angle_beta   90.00
_cell.angle_gamma   90.00
#
_symmetry.space_group_name_H-M   'P 1'
#
loop_
_entity.id
_entity.type
_entity.pdbx_description
1 polymer ?
#
loop_
_entity_poly.entity_id
_entity_poly.type
_entity_poly.pdbx_seq_one_letter_code
_entity_poly.pdbx_strand_id
1 'polypeptide(L)'
;MGTSVREYTNLQWPQTPFGAEQRPFGRHWDMLTACTLEWSGRPEEAGLPVASAAVYLRVRKHGTAQHIADDTLSVGFRTAVIEEPGEVPDLLRLTDRELTGARRLGVILAGHRLSDDLTRMNALSTVPLRGAAEVLSAWANRTVKQRGVAVMIDTAAEAAATGAELDMHLEPVSVPVPTCPTCASGVARSALARCLAVGLTAAVHTDRYTWEGTSRVTETIDRAAWDVFTTDTDTACCATRRIVGTDTNTAAVLTSAPD
;
A
#
# COMPACT_ATOMS: atom_id res chain seq x y z
N MET A 1 1.79 4.63 -28.11
CA MET A 1 2.18 5.34 -26.88
C MET A 1 2.36 4.28 -25.82
N GLY A 2 3.49 4.23 -25.13
CA GLY A 2 3.67 3.25 -24.05
C GLY A 2 2.73 3.62 -22.90
N THR A 3 1.81 2.73 -22.56
CA THR A 3 0.97 2.81 -21.36
C THR A 3 1.87 2.54 -20.16
N SER A 4 2.21 3.59 -19.42
CA SER A 4 3.03 3.50 -18.22
C SER A 4 2.16 3.81 -17.02
N VAL A 5 2.22 2.94 -16.01
CA VAL A 5 1.56 3.11 -14.72
C VAL A 5 1.77 4.52 -14.17
N ARG A 6 0.72 5.09 -13.57
CA ARG A 6 0.83 6.40 -12.93
C ARG A 6 1.53 6.27 -11.58
N GLU A 7 2.67 6.95 -11.44
CA GLU A 7 3.46 6.95 -10.21
C GLU A 7 3.35 8.26 -9.43
N TYR A 8 3.32 8.14 -8.10
CA TYR A 8 3.32 9.24 -7.16
C TYR A 8 4.42 9.00 -6.12
N THR A 9 5.23 10.02 -5.87
CA THR A 9 6.30 9.96 -4.86
C THR A 9 6.53 11.37 -4.32
N ASN A 10 6.71 11.50 -3.01
CA ASN A 10 7.20 12.74 -2.46
C ASN A 10 8.73 12.75 -2.56
N LEU A 11 9.27 13.72 -3.31
CA LEU A 11 10.71 13.91 -3.59
C LEU A 11 11.56 14.19 -2.33
N GLN A 12 11.00 14.03 -1.13
CA GLN A 12 11.71 14.10 0.15
C GLN A 12 12.77 12.99 0.31
N TRP A 13 12.74 11.96 -0.55
CA TRP A 13 13.69 10.84 -0.56
C TRP A 13 14.36 10.69 -1.93
N PRO A 14 15.61 10.19 -1.98
CA PRO A 14 16.28 9.92 -3.24
C PRO A 14 15.48 8.91 -4.06
N GLN A 15 15.55 9.00 -5.40
CA GLN A 15 14.99 8.00 -6.33
C GLN A 15 15.42 6.56 -6.00
N THR A 16 16.53 6.42 -5.27
CA THR A 16 16.99 5.19 -4.61
C THR A 16 16.93 5.40 -3.09
N PRO A 17 15.81 5.08 -2.42
CA PRO A 17 15.63 5.38 -0.98
C PRO A 17 16.68 4.68 -0.11
N PHE A 18 17.23 3.57 -0.59
CA PHE A 18 18.28 2.79 0.06
C PHE A 18 19.70 3.13 -0.43
N GLY A 19 19.85 4.05 -1.38
CA GLY A 19 21.10 4.45 -2.01
C GLY A 19 21.91 5.44 -1.15
N ALA A 20 22.38 4.99 0.01
CA ALA A 20 23.33 5.76 0.82
C ALA A 20 24.70 5.93 0.12
N GLU A 21 25.00 5.12 -0.91
CA GLU A 21 26.29 5.16 -1.63
C GLU A 21 26.54 6.46 -2.42
N GLN A 22 25.51 7.29 -2.65
CA GLN A 22 25.66 8.57 -3.35
C GLN A 22 25.94 9.78 -2.46
N ARG A 23 26.07 9.60 -1.13
CA ARG A 23 26.39 10.72 -0.22
C ARG A 23 27.78 10.52 0.40
N PRO A 24 28.80 11.28 -0.05
CA PRO A 24 30.16 11.21 0.50
C PRO A 24 30.23 11.44 2.01
N PHE A 25 29.21 12.10 2.60
CA PHE A 25 29.14 12.44 4.03
C PHE A 25 27.75 12.19 4.66
N GLY A 26 26.94 11.31 4.07
CA GLY A 26 25.58 11.03 4.58
C GLY A 26 25.57 9.99 5.70
N ARG A 27 24.92 10.29 6.83
CA ARG A 27 24.66 9.28 7.87
C ARG A 27 23.71 8.21 7.32
N HIS A 28 24.09 6.94 7.43
CA HIS A 28 23.21 5.81 7.12
C HIS A 28 22.03 5.82 8.11
N TRP A 29 20.80 5.81 7.60
CA TRP A 29 19.59 5.68 8.42
C TRP A 29 19.12 4.23 8.36
N ASP A 30 18.68 3.69 9.50
CA ASP A 30 17.97 2.42 9.50
C ASP A 30 16.53 2.69 9.04
N MET A 31 16.01 1.84 8.16
CA MET A 31 14.72 2.06 7.50
C MET A 31 13.77 0.90 7.72
N LEU A 32 12.55 1.23 8.14
CA LEU A 32 11.40 0.35 8.01
C LEU A 32 10.75 0.67 6.66
N THR A 33 10.47 -0.36 5.88
CA THR A 33 9.66 -0.26 4.66
C THR A 33 8.37 -1.02 4.86
N ALA A 34 7.22 -0.38 4.65
CA ALA A 34 5.95 -1.08 4.53
C ALA A 34 5.60 -1.21 3.05
N CYS A 35 5.03 -2.35 2.67
CA CYS A 35 4.56 -2.59 1.30
C CYS A 35 3.13 -3.12 1.33
N THR A 36 2.30 -2.60 0.43
CA THR A 36 0.90 -3.01 0.26
C THR A 36 0.53 -3.07 -1.22
N LEU A 37 -0.42 -3.97 -1.56
CA LEU A 37 -1.09 -3.98 -2.85
C LEU A 37 -2.61 -3.86 -2.63
N GLU A 38 -3.27 -3.10 -3.50
CA GLU A 38 -4.72 -3.08 -3.61
C GLU A 38 -5.17 -3.90 -4.81
N TRP A 39 -6.25 -4.64 -4.63
CA TRP A 39 -6.80 -5.53 -5.65
C TRP A 39 -8.22 -5.12 -6.02
N SER A 40 -8.59 -5.32 -7.28
CA SER A 40 -9.96 -5.10 -7.72
C SER A 40 -10.86 -6.20 -7.19
N GLY A 41 -11.97 -5.75 -6.59
CA GLY A 41 -13.07 -6.61 -6.16
C GLY A 41 -14.22 -6.65 -7.16
N ARG A 42 -14.11 -5.99 -8.33
CA ARG A 42 -15.15 -6.08 -9.36
C ARG A 42 -15.07 -7.44 -10.04
N PRO A 43 -16.19 -8.12 -10.33
CA PRO A 43 -16.19 -9.43 -10.98
C PRO A 43 -15.43 -9.45 -12.33
N GLU A 44 -15.58 -8.39 -13.13
CA GLU A 44 -14.92 -8.24 -14.44
C GLU A 44 -13.41 -7.97 -14.37
N GLU A 45 -12.93 -7.51 -13.22
CA GLU A 45 -11.53 -7.16 -12.94
C GLU A 45 -10.99 -8.04 -11.80
N ALA A 46 -11.67 -9.13 -11.47
CA ALA A 46 -11.44 -9.86 -10.23
C ALA A 46 -10.01 -10.40 -10.19
N GLY A 47 -9.29 -10.03 -9.13
CA GLY A 47 -7.90 -10.44 -8.96
C GLY A 47 -6.88 -9.61 -9.73
N LEU A 48 -7.27 -8.49 -10.34
CA LEU A 48 -6.30 -7.52 -10.89
C LEU A 48 -5.72 -6.64 -9.78
N PRO A 49 -4.39 -6.48 -9.69
CA PRO A 49 -3.78 -5.50 -8.80
C PRO A 49 -4.01 -4.11 -9.39
N VAL A 50 -4.60 -3.21 -8.60
CA VAL A 50 -4.96 -1.85 -9.04
C VAL A 50 -3.89 -0.85 -8.62
N ALA A 51 -3.32 -1.04 -7.43
CA ALA A 51 -2.31 -0.15 -6.90
C ALA A 51 -1.28 -0.90 -6.08
N SER A 52 -0.07 -0.35 -6.01
CA SER A 52 0.93 -0.74 -5.02
C SER A 52 1.47 0.48 -4.31
N ALA A 53 1.76 0.35 -3.02
CA ALA A 53 2.35 1.42 -2.24
C ALA A 53 3.53 0.88 -1.41
N ALA A 54 4.55 1.70 -1.29
CA ALA A 54 5.70 1.51 -0.43
C ALA A 54 5.90 2.78 0.42
N VAL A 55 5.96 2.61 1.73
CA VAL A 55 6.24 3.68 2.70
C VAL A 55 7.56 3.41 3.38
N TYR A 56 8.39 4.44 3.48
CA TYR A 56 9.70 4.39 4.12
C TYR A 56 9.70 5.27 5.37
N LEU A 57 10.00 4.65 6.51
CA LEU A 57 10.06 5.30 7.82
C LEU A 57 11.47 5.16 8.38
N ARG A 58 12.02 6.26 8.89
CA ARG A 58 13.33 6.25 9.56
C ARG A 58 13.18 5.70 10.97
N VAL A 59 13.80 4.56 11.24
CA VAL A 59 13.78 3.95 12.58
C VAL A 59 15.18 3.99 13.19
N ARG A 60 15.25 3.78 14.51
CA ARG A 60 16.52 3.53 15.19
C ARG A 60 16.66 2.04 15.40
N LYS A 61 17.75 1.42 14.94
CA LYS A 61 18.01 -0.01 15.18
C LYS A 61 18.29 -0.33 16.65
N HIS A 62 18.77 0.63 17.43
CA HIS A 62 19.08 0.47 18.85
C HIS A 62 18.59 1.67 19.66
N GLY A 63 18.27 1.42 20.93
CA GLY A 63 17.83 2.44 21.89
C GLY A 63 16.33 2.35 22.20
N THR A 64 15.85 3.35 22.93
CA THR A 64 14.44 3.49 23.27
C THR A 64 13.62 3.82 22.02
N ALA A 65 12.36 3.39 22.02
CA ALA A 65 11.40 3.78 21.01
C ALA A 65 11.38 5.31 20.85
N GLN A 66 11.32 5.77 19.60
CA GLN A 66 11.19 7.18 19.29
C GLN A 66 9.73 7.58 19.49
N HIS A 67 9.50 8.55 20.38
CA HIS A 67 8.20 9.19 20.47
C HIS A 67 7.96 10.02 19.20
N ILE A 68 6.87 9.74 18.50
CA ILE A 68 6.44 10.47 17.29
C ILE A 68 5.16 11.24 17.61
N ALA A 69 5.14 12.50 17.20
CA ALA A 69 3.92 13.28 17.07
C ALA A 69 3.57 13.43 15.58
N ASP A 70 2.28 13.61 15.27
CA ASP A 70 1.80 13.66 13.88
C ASP A 70 2.57 14.69 13.03
N ASP A 71 3.01 15.82 13.59
CA ASP A 71 3.78 16.89 12.93
C ASP A 71 5.28 16.60 12.75
N THR A 72 5.82 15.64 13.49
CA THR A 72 7.25 15.28 13.48
C THR A 72 7.58 14.07 12.60
N LEU A 73 6.58 13.32 12.16
CA LEU A 73 6.79 12.12 11.37
C LEU A 73 7.14 12.49 9.91
N SER A 74 8.39 12.20 9.51
CA SER A 74 8.81 12.29 8.12
C SER A 74 8.55 10.98 7.41
N VAL A 75 7.67 11.02 6.40
CA VAL A 75 7.26 9.86 5.61
C VAL A 75 7.80 10.00 4.19
N GLY A 76 8.61 9.03 3.75
CA GLY A 76 8.91 8.86 2.33
C GLY A 76 7.95 7.86 1.71
N PHE A 77 7.56 8.06 0.45
CA PHE A 77 6.73 7.07 -0.22
C PHE A 77 6.93 6.96 -1.72
N ARG A 78 6.50 5.81 -2.23
CA ARG A 78 6.21 5.57 -3.64
C ARG A 78 4.89 4.83 -3.74
N THR A 79 3.99 5.28 -4.61
CA THR A 79 2.77 4.55 -4.93
C THR A 79 2.54 4.60 -6.43
N ALA A 80 2.00 3.52 -6.97
CA ALA A 80 1.80 3.33 -8.39
C ALA A 80 0.39 2.77 -8.60
N VAL A 81 -0.34 3.31 -9.59
CA VAL A 81 -1.73 2.97 -9.86
C VAL A 81 -1.90 2.73 -11.36
N ILE A 82 -2.55 1.62 -11.71
CA ILE A 82 -2.93 1.35 -13.10
C ILE A 82 -4.18 2.16 -13.46
N GLU A 83 -4.21 2.71 -14.65
CA GLU A 83 -5.39 3.30 -15.30
C GLU A 83 -6.00 2.32 -16.30
N GLU A 84 -5.22 1.34 -16.77
CA GLU A 84 -5.67 0.30 -17.70
C GLU A 84 -5.13 -1.09 -17.32
N PRO A 85 -5.90 -2.20 -17.56
CA PRO A 85 -5.43 -3.55 -17.25
C PRO A 85 -4.12 -3.96 -17.94
N GLY A 86 -3.81 -3.36 -19.10
CA GLY A 86 -2.57 -3.60 -19.83
C GLY A 86 -1.30 -3.16 -19.07
N GLU A 87 -1.45 -2.34 -18.03
CA GLU A 87 -0.35 -1.77 -17.23
C GLU A 87 0.06 -2.66 -16.04
N VAL A 88 -0.70 -3.74 -15.78
CA VAL A 88 -0.40 -4.68 -14.70
C VAL A 88 1.06 -5.16 -14.72
N PRO A 89 1.66 -5.58 -15.86
CA PRO A 89 3.06 -6.01 -15.88
C PRO A 89 4.04 -4.94 -15.38
N ASP A 90 3.78 -3.67 -15.65
CA ASP A 90 4.61 -2.56 -15.16
C ASP A 90 4.44 -2.35 -13.66
N LEU A 91 3.21 -2.44 -13.15
CA LEU A 91 2.93 -2.37 -11.72
C LEU A 91 3.67 -3.49 -10.97
N LEU A 92 3.65 -4.71 -11.50
CA LEU A 92 4.35 -5.84 -10.90
C LEU A 92 5.86 -5.66 -10.92
N ARG A 93 6.43 -5.16 -12.02
CA ARG A 93 7.87 -4.88 -12.13
C ARG A 93 8.33 -3.80 -11.14
N LEU A 94 7.56 -2.73 -11.00
CA LEU A 94 7.84 -1.66 -10.03
C LEU A 94 7.81 -2.21 -8.60
N THR A 95 6.77 -2.98 -8.28
CA THR A 95 6.61 -3.60 -6.96
C THR A 95 7.74 -4.59 -6.64
N ASP A 96 8.14 -5.43 -7.60
CA ASP A 96 9.26 -6.38 -7.44
C ASP A 96 10.59 -5.69 -7.12
N ARG A 97 10.84 -4.55 -7.76
CA ARG A 97 12.03 -3.72 -7.50
C ARG A 97 12.01 -3.15 -6.08
N GLU A 98 10.87 -2.65 -5.63
CA GLU A 98 10.72 -2.12 -4.27
C GLU A 98 10.94 -3.22 -3.22
N LEU A 99 10.35 -4.39 -3.42
CA LEU A 99 10.52 -5.54 -2.54
C LEU A 99 11.99 -6.00 -2.46
N THR A 100 12.70 -5.98 -3.60
CA THR A 100 14.13 -6.30 -3.64
C THR A 100 14.95 -5.33 -2.78
N GLY A 101 14.70 -4.03 -2.93
CA GLY A 101 15.37 -2.99 -2.13
C GLY A 101 15.05 -3.11 -0.64
N ALA A 102 13.76 -3.21 -0.32
CA ALA A 102 13.27 -3.29 1.05
C ALA A 102 13.85 -4.50 1.80
N ARG A 103 13.89 -5.68 1.15
CA ARG A 103 14.45 -6.89 1.76
C ARG A 103 15.96 -6.78 2.00
N ARG A 104 16.71 -6.20 1.08
CA ARG A 104 18.19 -6.20 1.14
C ARG A 104 18.74 -5.06 2.01
N LEU A 105 18.06 -3.93 2.03
CA LEU A 105 18.61 -2.68 2.55
C LEU A 105 17.78 -2.08 3.68
N GLY A 106 16.52 -2.51 3.84
CA GLY A 106 15.71 -2.20 5.02
C GLY A 106 16.20 -2.96 6.26
N VAL A 107 15.93 -2.40 7.44
CA VAL A 107 16.04 -3.15 8.70
C VAL A 107 14.77 -3.92 9.02
N ILE A 108 13.62 -3.41 8.57
CA ILE A 108 12.30 -4.03 8.70
C ILE A 108 11.57 -3.91 7.36
N LEU A 109 10.96 -5.01 6.90
CA LEU A 109 9.97 -5.03 5.83
C LEU A 109 8.64 -5.47 6.44
N ALA A 110 7.66 -4.59 6.40
CA ALA A 110 6.33 -4.82 6.95
C ALA A 110 5.29 -5.01 5.84
N GLY A 111 4.33 -5.87 6.10
CA GLY A 111 3.17 -6.10 5.25
C GLY A 111 1.96 -6.51 6.08
N HIS A 112 0.79 -6.53 5.46
CA HIS A 112 -0.43 -7.05 6.08
C HIS A 112 -0.95 -8.18 5.19
N ARG A 113 -0.76 -9.44 5.62
CA ARG A 113 -1.02 -10.62 4.79
C ARG A 113 -0.28 -10.60 3.45
N LEU A 114 0.90 -9.99 3.42
CA LEU A 114 1.66 -9.75 2.18
C LEU A 114 1.98 -11.05 1.42
N SER A 115 2.08 -12.20 2.11
CA SER A 115 2.25 -13.50 1.44
C SER A 115 1.13 -13.83 0.45
N ASP A 116 -0.11 -13.44 0.75
CA ASP A 116 -1.26 -13.64 -0.14
C ASP A 116 -1.10 -12.80 -1.40
N ASP A 117 -0.70 -11.54 -1.25
CA ASP A 117 -0.45 -10.62 -2.35
C ASP A 117 0.72 -11.09 -3.23
N LEU A 118 1.83 -11.51 -2.63
CA LEU A 118 2.99 -12.01 -3.36
C LEU A 118 2.68 -13.31 -4.13
N THR A 119 1.84 -14.17 -3.57
CA THR A 119 1.39 -15.39 -4.25
C THR A 119 0.57 -15.06 -5.49
N ARG A 120 -0.41 -14.15 -5.34
CA ARG A 120 -1.25 -13.68 -6.47
C ARG A 120 -0.40 -12.97 -7.53
N MET A 121 0.54 -12.13 -7.10
CA MET A 121 1.43 -11.41 -8.00
C MET A 121 2.30 -12.36 -8.84
N ASN A 122 2.86 -13.40 -8.21
CA ASN A 122 3.63 -14.42 -8.94
C ASN A 122 2.76 -15.25 -9.89
N ALA A 123 1.50 -15.53 -9.52
CA ALA A 123 0.57 -16.26 -10.38
C ALA A 123 0.15 -15.47 -11.63
N LEU A 124 0.08 -14.13 -11.52
CA LEU A 124 -0.30 -13.25 -12.63
C LEU A 124 0.85 -12.90 -13.57
N SER A 125 2.09 -12.94 -13.07
CA SER A 125 3.24 -12.52 -13.87
C SER A 125 3.61 -13.55 -14.93
N THR A 126 3.81 -13.09 -16.16
CA THR A 126 4.36 -13.92 -17.26
C THR A 126 5.89 -13.97 -17.24
N VAL A 127 6.53 -13.15 -16.42
CA VAL A 127 7.98 -13.09 -16.24
C VAL A 127 8.36 -13.35 -14.77
N PRO A 128 9.55 -13.91 -14.49
CA PRO A 128 9.95 -14.15 -13.10
C PRO A 128 10.11 -12.84 -12.31
N LEU A 129 9.40 -12.75 -11.18
CA LEU A 129 9.51 -11.66 -10.21
C LEU A 129 10.43 -12.10 -9.05
N ARG A 130 11.73 -11.86 -9.20
CA ARG A 130 12.75 -12.41 -8.29
C ARG A 130 12.62 -11.81 -6.89
N GLY A 131 12.39 -10.51 -6.77
CA GLY A 131 12.19 -9.84 -5.49
C GLY A 131 10.99 -10.42 -4.73
N ALA A 132 9.87 -10.59 -5.42
CA ALA A 132 8.65 -11.16 -4.89
C ALA A 132 8.83 -12.61 -4.42
N ALA A 133 9.46 -13.44 -5.26
CA ALA A 133 9.73 -14.84 -4.92
C ALA A 133 10.69 -14.96 -3.72
N GLU A 134 11.75 -14.14 -3.68
CA GLU A 134 12.70 -14.12 -2.57
C GLU A 134 12.06 -13.61 -1.26
N VAL A 135 11.22 -12.58 -1.35
CA VAL A 135 10.46 -12.09 -0.19
C VAL A 135 9.48 -13.17 0.28
N LEU A 136 8.70 -13.80 -0.62
CA LEU A 136 7.74 -14.84 -0.26
C LEU A 136 8.43 -16.02 0.45
N SER A 137 9.58 -16.48 -0.08
CA SER A 137 10.37 -17.55 0.54
C SER A 137 10.88 -17.19 1.94
N ALA A 138 11.35 -15.96 2.11
CA ALA A 138 11.78 -15.47 3.42
C ALA A 138 10.60 -15.21 4.37
N TRP A 139 9.44 -14.78 3.85
CA TRP A 139 8.21 -14.53 4.63
C TRP A 139 7.68 -15.78 5.30
N ALA A 140 7.77 -16.92 4.62
CA ALA A 140 7.43 -18.24 5.16
C ALA A 140 8.29 -18.62 6.38
N ASN A 141 9.50 -18.08 6.46
CA ASN A 141 10.46 -18.32 7.54
C ASN A 141 10.73 -17.05 8.37
N ARG A 142 9.78 -16.09 8.42
CA ARG A 142 9.99 -14.75 9.00
C ARG A 142 10.38 -14.74 10.47
N THR A 143 10.06 -15.79 11.22
CA THR A 143 10.46 -15.95 12.62
C THR A 143 11.96 -16.23 12.78
N VAL A 144 12.65 -16.66 11.71
CA VAL A 144 14.07 -16.95 11.71
C VAL A 144 14.84 -15.73 11.22
N LYS A 145 15.60 -15.12 12.12
CA LYS A 145 16.47 -13.99 11.78
C LYS A 145 17.57 -14.41 10.81
N GLN A 146 17.61 -13.78 9.64
CA GLN A 146 18.66 -13.98 8.65
C GLN A 146 19.61 -12.78 8.63
N ARG A 147 20.92 -13.03 8.43
CA ARG A 147 21.92 -11.97 8.36
C ARG A 147 21.87 -11.26 7.00
N GLY A 148 21.89 -9.93 7.02
CA GLY A 148 21.96 -9.13 5.79
C GLY A 148 20.63 -8.99 5.04
N VAL A 149 19.51 -9.28 5.70
CA VAL A 149 18.16 -9.02 5.19
C VAL A 149 17.31 -8.35 6.28
N ALA A 150 16.26 -7.66 5.85
CA ALA A 150 15.28 -7.05 6.73
C ALA A 150 14.55 -8.09 7.58
N VAL A 151 14.20 -7.71 8.81
CA VAL A 151 13.22 -8.46 9.61
C VAL A 151 11.85 -8.32 8.95
N MET A 152 11.14 -9.43 8.74
CA MET A 152 9.84 -9.43 8.09
C MET A 152 8.74 -9.46 9.15
N ILE A 153 7.80 -8.52 9.07
CA ILE A 153 6.68 -8.41 10.00
C ILE A 153 5.37 -8.52 9.21
N ASP A 154 4.58 -9.53 9.54
CA ASP A 154 3.19 -9.63 9.08
C ASP A 154 2.26 -9.06 10.14
N THR A 155 1.80 -7.84 9.91
CA THR A 155 0.94 -7.12 10.87
C THR A 155 -0.39 -7.83 11.14
N ALA A 156 -0.90 -8.65 10.21
CA ALA A 156 -2.12 -9.42 10.42
C ALA A 156 -1.92 -10.58 11.41
N ALA A 157 -0.73 -11.18 11.42
CA ALA A 157 -0.42 -12.33 12.26
C ALA A 157 0.24 -11.94 13.59
N GLU A 158 1.11 -10.93 13.56
CA GLU A 158 2.02 -10.62 14.67
C GLU A 158 1.58 -9.38 15.44
N ALA A 159 0.90 -8.45 14.75
CA ALA A 159 0.62 -7.12 15.28
C ALA A 159 -0.88 -6.85 15.51
N ALA A 160 -1.74 -7.88 15.40
CA ALA A 160 -3.19 -7.76 15.56
C ALA A 160 -3.61 -7.26 16.96
N ALA A 161 -2.77 -7.50 17.99
CA ALA A 161 -2.99 -7.06 19.37
C ALA A 161 -2.14 -5.83 19.76
N THR A 162 -1.43 -5.20 18.81
CA THR A 162 -0.58 -4.05 19.11
C THR A 162 -1.46 -2.86 19.46
N GLY A 163 -1.14 -2.13 20.54
CA GLY A 163 -1.85 -0.94 20.98
C GLY A 163 -1.64 0.31 20.11
N ALA A 164 -1.32 0.12 18.82
CA ALA A 164 -1.22 1.21 17.87
C ALA A 164 -2.64 1.69 17.52
N GLU A 165 -3.14 2.67 18.29
CA GLU A 165 -4.40 3.33 17.95
C GLU A 165 -4.19 4.19 16.69
N LEU A 166 -4.84 3.80 15.59
CA LEU A 166 -4.77 4.44 14.28
C LEU A 166 -6.20 4.75 13.80
N ASP A 167 -6.37 5.86 13.09
CA ASP A 167 -7.63 6.24 12.42
C ASP A 167 -7.85 5.51 11.07
N MET A 168 -6.96 4.58 10.71
CA MET A 168 -6.96 3.86 9.44
C MET A 168 -6.96 2.35 9.65
N HIS A 169 -7.80 1.64 8.90
CA HIS A 169 -7.87 0.18 8.90
C HIS A 169 -6.71 -0.45 8.10
N LEU A 170 -6.23 -1.62 8.55
CA LEU A 170 -5.14 -2.36 7.89
C LEU A 170 -5.64 -3.32 6.79
N GLU A 171 -6.89 -3.76 6.89
CA GLU A 171 -7.51 -4.67 5.93
C GLU A 171 -7.61 -4.00 4.55
N PRO A 172 -7.27 -4.70 3.46
CA PRO A 172 -7.35 -4.14 2.12
C PRO A 172 -8.79 -3.82 1.74
N VAL A 173 -8.98 -2.70 1.06
CA VAL A 173 -10.28 -2.30 0.53
C VAL A 173 -10.29 -2.63 -0.95
N SER A 174 -11.32 -3.35 -1.41
CA SER A 174 -11.48 -3.59 -2.84
C SER A 174 -11.73 -2.27 -3.57
N VAL A 175 -10.85 -1.94 -4.50
CA VAL A 175 -10.93 -0.71 -5.29
C VAL A 175 -11.10 -1.03 -6.77
N PRO A 176 -11.97 -0.34 -7.51
CA PRO A 176 -12.05 -0.53 -8.96
C PRO A 176 -10.82 0.04 -9.66
N VAL A 177 -10.53 -0.44 -10.88
CA VAL A 177 -9.56 0.26 -11.74
C VAL A 177 -10.06 1.70 -11.99
N PRO A 178 -9.25 2.73 -11.70
CA PRO A 178 -9.66 4.11 -11.88
C PRO A 178 -9.80 4.44 -13.36
N THR A 179 -10.85 5.17 -13.71
CA THR A 179 -11.16 5.56 -15.10
C THR A 179 -10.78 6.99 -15.43
N CYS A 180 -10.23 7.73 -14.45
CA CYS A 180 -9.76 9.10 -14.64
C CYS A 180 -8.67 9.45 -13.63
N PRO A 181 -7.87 10.51 -13.89
CA PRO A 181 -6.76 10.90 -13.03
C PRO A 181 -7.15 11.19 -11.57
N THR A 182 -8.32 11.79 -11.34
CA THR A 182 -8.83 12.10 -10.00
C THR A 182 -9.17 10.82 -9.22
N CYS A 183 -9.87 9.86 -9.85
CA CYS A 183 -10.13 8.57 -9.19
C CYS A 183 -8.80 7.81 -8.95
N ALA A 184 -7.81 7.92 -9.85
CA ALA A 184 -6.48 7.30 -9.67
C ALA A 184 -5.71 7.92 -8.48
N SER A 185 -5.78 9.25 -8.31
CA SER A 185 -5.22 9.93 -7.12
C SER A 185 -5.90 9.49 -5.83
N GLY A 186 -7.23 9.31 -5.84
CA GLY A 186 -7.97 8.78 -4.70
C GLY A 186 -7.54 7.37 -4.30
N VAL A 187 -7.38 6.47 -5.29
CA VAL A 187 -6.88 5.11 -5.07
C VAL A 187 -5.44 5.14 -4.54
N ALA A 188 -4.56 5.94 -5.14
CA ALA A 188 -3.17 6.08 -4.71
C ALA A 188 -3.06 6.54 -3.25
N ARG A 189 -3.86 7.55 -2.86
CA ARG A 189 -3.91 8.09 -1.51
C ARG A 189 -4.43 7.07 -0.50
N SER A 190 -5.47 6.32 -0.85
CA SER A 190 -6.00 5.25 0.02
C SER A 190 -4.98 4.11 0.22
N ALA A 191 -4.38 3.62 -0.87
CA ALA A 191 -3.34 2.60 -0.82
C ALA A 191 -2.15 3.04 0.04
N LEU A 192 -1.73 4.31 -0.13
CA LEU A 192 -0.63 4.90 0.62
C LEU A 192 -0.94 5.05 2.11
N ALA A 193 -2.13 5.54 2.46
CA ALA A 193 -2.54 5.70 3.84
C ALA A 193 -2.65 4.34 4.56
N ARG A 194 -3.19 3.31 3.90
CA ARG A 194 -3.13 1.94 4.44
C ARG A 194 -1.69 1.44 4.59
N CYS A 195 -0.83 1.70 3.61
CA CYS A 195 0.60 1.35 3.68
C CYS A 195 1.29 1.98 4.89
N LEU A 196 1.01 3.27 5.16
CA LEU A 196 1.53 3.96 6.33
C LEU A 196 1.00 3.35 7.62
N ALA A 197 -0.29 3.03 7.69
CA ALA A 197 -0.87 2.36 8.86
C ALA A 197 -0.15 1.03 9.15
N VAL A 198 0.08 0.19 8.12
CA VAL A 198 0.87 -1.05 8.25
C VAL A 198 2.28 -0.77 8.78
N GLY A 199 2.95 0.25 8.25
CA GLY A 199 4.30 0.64 8.69
C GLY A 199 4.35 1.11 10.14
N LEU A 200 3.37 1.91 10.57
CA LEU A 200 3.25 2.40 11.94
C LEU A 200 2.94 1.27 12.91
N THR A 201 2.01 0.37 12.57
CA THR A 201 1.72 -0.81 13.39
C THR A 201 2.96 -1.68 13.57
N ALA A 202 3.72 -1.94 12.50
CA ALA A 202 4.97 -2.70 12.58
C ALA A 202 6.04 -1.96 13.40
N ALA A 203 6.13 -0.64 13.29
CA ALA A 203 7.06 0.17 14.06
C ALA A 203 6.77 0.11 15.58
N VAL A 204 5.50 0.16 15.99
CA VAL A 204 5.13 -0.01 17.41
C VAL A 204 5.39 -1.43 17.87
N HIS A 205 4.97 -2.42 17.09
CA HIS A 205 5.16 -3.84 17.42
C HIS A 205 6.64 -4.19 17.65
N THR A 206 7.55 -3.50 16.97
CA THR A 206 9.01 -3.72 17.08
C THR A 206 9.71 -2.73 18.00
N ASP A 207 8.97 -2.03 18.87
CA ASP A 207 9.44 -1.02 19.82
C ASP A 207 10.28 0.09 19.18
N ARG A 208 9.98 0.44 17.92
CA ARG A 208 10.67 1.51 17.18
C ARG A 208 10.04 2.85 17.42
N TYR A 209 8.71 2.90 17.48
CA TYR A 209 7.92 4.10 17.69
C TYR A 209 6.95 3.96 18.86
N THR A 210 6.63 5.09 19.47
CA THR A 210 5.52 5.27 20.40
C THR A 210 4.85 6.61 20.13
N TRP A 211 3.58 6.76 20.48
CA TRP A 211 2.85 8.02 20.45
C TRP A 211 1.75 8.01 21.51
N GLU A 212 1.11 9.15 21.75
CA GLU A 212 -0.02 9.28 22.65
C GLU A 212 -1.33 9.35 21.85
N GLY A 213 -2.35 8.61 22.30
CA GLY A 213 -3.67 8.57 21.68
C GLY A 213 -3.69 7.94 20.29
N THR A 214 -4.65 8.37 19.46
CA THR A 214 -4.84 7.86 18.10
C THR A 214 -4.02 8.67 17.09
N SER A 215 -3.11 8.03 16.36
CA SER A 215 -2.37 8.70 15.28
C SER A 215 -3.25 8.89 14.05
N ARG A 216 -3.15 10.07 13.43
CA ARG A 216 -3.95 10.47 12.27
C ARG A 216 -3.21 10.17 10.97
N VAL A 217 -3.37 8.95 10.49
CA VAL A 217 -2.70 8.44 9.28
C VAL A 217 -3.09 9.27 8.07
N THR A 218 -4.38 9.59 7.92
CA THR A 218 -4.88 10.34 6.77
C THR A 218 -4.30 11.76 6.75
N GLU A 219 -4.33 12.46 7.89
CA GLU A 219 -3.77 13.82 8.01
C GLU A 219 -2.26 13.83 7.73
N THR A 220 -1.55 12.80 8.18
CA THR A 220 -0.11 12.64 7.92
C THR A 220 0.17 12.50 6.43
N ILE A 221 -0.60 11.68 5.71
CA ILE A 221 -0.46 11.53 4.25
C ILE A 221 -0.78 12.84 3.54
N ASP A 222 -1.83 13.54 3.93
CA ASP A 222 -2.23 14.79 3.31
C ASP A 222 -1.13 15.85 3.43
N ARG A 223 -0.46 15.87 4.58
CA ARG A 223 0.70 16.74 4.79
C ARG A 223 1.93 16.27 4.03
N ALA A 224 2.18 14.97 3.95
CA ALA A 224 3.35 14.40 3.29
C ALA A 224 3.26 14.42 1.75
N ALA A 225 2.05 14.46 1.20
CA ALA A 225 1.74 14.34 -0.22
C ALA A 225 0.96 15.55 -0.76
N TRP A 226 1.02 16.69 -0.06
CA TRP A 226 0.23 17.89 -0.35
C TRP A 226 0.40 18.43 -1.78
N ASP A 227 1.58 18.23 -2.39
CA ASP A 227 1.94 18.65 -3.74
C ASP A 227 1.80 17.53 -4.79
N VAL A 228 1.50 16.30 -4.36
CA VAL A 228 1.54 15.09 -5.20
C VAL A 228 0.15 14.65 -5.62
N PHE A 229 -0.83 14.68 -4.72
CA PHE A 229 -2.20 14.31 -5.04
C PHE A 229 -3.02 15.53 -5.43
N THR A 230 -3.71 15.47 -6.56
CA THR A 230 -4.65 16.52 -6.94
C THR A 230 -5.80 16.53 -5.94
N THR A 231 -5.89 17.62 -5.17
CA THR A 231 -6.99 17.90 -4.26
C THR A 231 -8.11 18.56 -5.05
N ASP A 232 -8.73 17.83 -5.99
CA ASP A 232 -9.91 18.37 -6.66
C ASP A 232 -11.15 18.12 -5.83
N THR A 233 -11.71 19.23 -5.35
CA THR A 233 -12.99 19.38 -4.66
C THR A 233 -14.18 19.06 -5.58
N ASP A 234 -13.93 18.66 -6.83
CA ASP A 234 -14.92 18.22 -7.80
C ASP A 234 -15.08 16.69 -7.80
N THR A 235 -15.81 16.23 -6.78
CA THR A 235 -16.34 14.85 -6.62
C THR A 235 -17.27 14.42 -7.76
N ALA A 236 -17.45 15.24 -8.81
CA ALA A 236 -18.37 14.97 -9.91
C ALA A 236 -17.92 13.81 -10.82
N CYS A 237 -16.61 13.58 -10.97
CA CYS A 237 -16.13 12.60 -11.96
C CYS A 237 -16.43 11.13 -11.60
N CYS A 238 -16.39 10.77 -10.30
CA CYS A 238 -16.65 9.39 -9.87
C CYS A 238 -18.14 9.14 -9.48
N ALA A 239 -19.00 10.17 -9.48
CA ALA A 239 -20.40 10.05 -9.03
C ALA A 239 -21.38 9.51 -10.09
N THR A 240 -21.04 9.56 -11.39
CA THR A 240 -22.00 9.25 -12.48
C THR A 240 -22.13 7.76 -12.82
N ARG A 241 -21.55 6.84 -12.02
CA ARG A 241 -21.71 5.38 -12.26
C ARG A 241 -22.28 4.61 -11.07
N ARG A 242 -23.05 5.28 -10.20
CA ARG A 242 -24.04 4.63 -9.34
C ARG A 242 -25.42 4.91 -9.95
N ILE A 243 -26.19 3.85 -10.20
CA ILE A 243 -27.60 3.83 -10.65
C ILE A 243 -27.79 3.85 -12.18
N VAL A 244 -27.72 2.67 -12.80
CA VAL A 244 -28.78 2.16 -13.72
C VAL A 244 -28.87 0.66 -13.48
N GLY A 245 -29.80 0.25 -12.62
CA GLY A 245 -29.96 -1.16 -12.25
C GLY A 245 -31.15 -1.38 -11.32
N THR A 246 -32.27 -0.70 -11.57
CA THR A 246 -33.57 -1.07 -11.01
C THR A 246 -34.66 -0.89 -12.06
N ASP A 247 -35.38 -2.00 -12.24
CA ASP A 247 -36.76 -2.15 -12.68
C ASP A 247 -37.08 -2.12 -14.18
N THR A 248 -37.36 -3.33 -14.70
CA THR A 248 -38.66 -3.63 -15.31
C THR A 248 -38.90 -5.14 -15.31
N ASN A 249 -39.75 -5.66 -14.43
CA ASN A 249 -40.97 -6.35 -14.87
C ASN A 249 -41.90 -6.71 -13.69
N THR A 250 -42.89 -5.85 -13.47
CA THR A 250 -44.14 -6.21 -12.79
C THR A 250 -45.28 -5.93 -13.78
N ALA A 251 -45.88 -7.00 -14.32
CA ALA A 251 -47.23 -7.04 -14.88
C ALA A 251 -47.69 -8.51 -14.78
N ALA A 252 -48.42 -8.89 -13.74
CA ALA A 252 -49.87 -8.82 -13.60
C ALA A 252 -50.61 -9.94 -14.36
N VAL A 253 -51.14 -10.93 -13.62
CA VAL A 253 -52.42 -11.59 -13.94
C VAL A 253 -53.14 -11.91 -12.63
N LEU A 254 -54.10 -11.05 -12.29
CA LEU A 254 -55.25 -11.36 -11.45
C LEU A 254 -56.38 -11.80 -12.38
N THR A 255 -56.91 -13.01 -12.19
CA THR A 255 -58.24 -13.39 -12.70
C THR A 255 -58.98 -14.20 -11.65
N SER A 256 -59.85 -13.48 -10.94
CA SER A 256 -61.21 -13.84 -10.52
C SER A 256 -61.64 -15.32 -10.46
N ALA A 257 -62.11 -15.72 -9.26
CA ALA A 257 -63.19 -16.69 -9.10
C ALA A 257 -64.55 -16.01 -9.39
N PRO A 258 -65.57 -16.79 -9.82
CA PRO A 258 -66.75 -16.90 -8.97
C PRO A 258 -67.37 -18.32 -8.89
N ASP A 259 -68.16 -18.47 -7.81
CA ASP A 259 -69.11 -19.51 -7.38
C ASP A 259 -68.60 -20.89 -6.93
#